data_AF-A0A0R0ICN4-F1
#
_entry.id   AF-A0A0R0ICN4-F1
#
_cell.length_a   1.000
_cell.length_b   1.000
_cell.length_c   1.000
_cell.angle_alpha   90.00
_cell.angle_beta   90.00
_cell.angle_gamma   90.00
#
_symmetry.space_group_name_H-M   'P 1'
#
loop_
_entity.id
_entity.type
_entity.pdbx_description
1 polymer ?
#
loop_
_entity_poly.entity_id
_entity_poly.type
_entity_poly.pdbx_seq_one_letter_code
_entity_poly.pdbx_strand_id
1 'polypeptide(L)'
;MSSRRSRQHSGSTRISDDQIIELVSKLRQLVPEIRNRRSDKVSASKVLQETCNYIRSLHREVSDLSERLSQLLTTIDADSAEAGIIRSLLNQ
;
A
#
# COMPACT_ATOMS: atom_id res chain seq x y z
N MET A 1 -24.84 31.37 31.46
CA MET A 1 -25.01 31.34 29.99
C MET A 1 -23.67 31.58 29.32
N SER A 2 -23.13 30.58 28.61
CA SER A 2 -22.10 30.75 27.57
C SER A 2 -21.93 29.41 26.86
N SER A 3 -22.89 29.08 25.98
CA SER A 3 -22.79 27.92 25.10
C SER A 3 -21.66 28.14 24.09
N ARG A 4 -20.54 27.45 24.30
CA ARG A 4 -19.45 27.34 23.33
C ARG A 4 -19.96 26.56 22.13
N ARG A 5 -20.42 27.29 21.12
CA ARG A 5 -20.98 26.77 19.88
C ARG A 5 -19.86 26.12 19.06
N SER A 6 -19.96 24.79 18.94
CA SER A 6 -19.16 23.95 18.06
C SER A 6 -19.14 24.52 16.64
N ARG A 7 -17.95 24.86 16.14
CA ARG A 7 -17.75 25.30 14.75
C ARG A 7 -17.98 24.11 13.84
N GLN A 8 -19.09 24.17 13.13
CA GLN A 8 -19.45 23.27 12.03
C GLN A 8 -18.32 23.28 10.99
N HIS A 9 -17.70 22.13 10.78
CA HIS A 9 -16.82 21.86 9.64
C HIS A 9 -17.67 21.84 8.37
N SER A 10 -17.86 23.03 7.78
CA SER A 10 -18.48 23.20 6.48
C SER A 10 -17.44 22.96 5.37
N GLY A 11 -17.60 21.86 4.64
CA GLY A 11 -17.19 21.74 3.23
C GLY A 11 -15.72 21.97 2.86
N SER A 12 -14.76 21.44 3.62
CA SER A 12 -13.34 21.58 3.25
C SER A 12 -12.96 20.66 2.09
N THR A 13 -12.84 21.21 0.88
CA THR A 13 -12.11 20.58 -0.23
C THR A 13 -10.60 20.47 0.02
N ARG A 14 -10.12 21.05 1.14
CA ARG A 14 -8.72 21.04 1.54
C ARG A 14 -8.49 19.97 2.59
N ILE A 15 -7.50 19.13 2.35
CA ILE A 15 -6.96 18.16 3.31
C ILE A 15 -6.37 18.95 4.49
N SER A 16 -6.75 18.62 5.73
CA SER A 16 -6.21 19.29 6.92
C SER A 16 -4.81 18.80 7.27
N ASP A 17 -4.03 19.62 7.98
CA ASP A 17 -2.69 19.22 8.46
C ASP A 17 -2.76 17.98 9.35
N ASP A 18 -3.82 17.84 10.18
CA ASP A 18 -4.05 16.65 11.00
C ASP A 18 -4.24 15.38 10.14
N GLN A 19 -4.98 15.48 9.03
CA GLN A 19 -5.14 14.38 8.08
C GLN A 19 -3.82 14.03 7.38
N ILE A 20 -2.99 15.03 7.08
CA ILE A 20 -1.65 14.82 6.51
C ILE A 20 -0.75 14.10 7.53
N ILE A 21 -0.75 14.53 8.79
CA ILE A 21 0.03 13.91 9.88
C ILE A 21 -0.43 12.46 10.09
N GLU A 22 -1.74 12.21 10.11
CA GLU A 22 -2.30 10.86 10.25
C GLU A 22 -1.89 9.97 9.07
N LEU A 23 -1.98 10.47 7.84
CA LEU A 23 -1.56 9.75 6.64
C LEU A 23 -0.08 9.40 6.71
N VAL A 24 0.79 10.37 7.02
CA VAL A 24 2.24 10.13 7.15
C VAL A 24 2.52 9.10 8.24
N SER A 25 1.82 9.15 9.37
CA SER A 25 1.95 8.15 10.44
C SER A 25 1.58 6.74 9.97
N LYS A 26 0.46 6.59 9.24
CA LYS A 26 0.05 5.30 8.65
C LYS A 26 1.08 4.78 7.65
N LEU A 27 1.59 5.65 6.76
CA LEU A 27 2.61 5.28 5.78
C LEU A 27 3.91 4.79 6.46
N ARG A 28 4.35 5.43 7.55
CA ARG A 28 5.52 4.98 8.33
C ARG A 28 5.37 3.55 8.84
N GLN A 29 4.15 3.10 9.16
CA GLN A 29 3.88 1.75 9.66
C GLN A 29 3.85 0.70 8.54
N LEU A 30 3.44 1.09 7.34
CA LEU A 30 3.25 0.19 6.19
C LEU A 30 4.52 -0.01 5.37
N VAL A 31 5.44 0.96 5.37
CA VAL A 31 6.65 0.94 4.54
C VAL A 31 7.82 0.29 5.31
N PRO A 32 8.32 -0.89 4.89
CA PRO A 32 9.36 -1.63 5.61
C PRO A 32 10.65 -0.83 5.85
N GLU A 33 11.07 -0.03 4.86
CA GLU A 33 12.30 0.77 4.88
C GLU A 33 12.27 1.86 5.96
N ILE A 34 11.06 2.33 6.29
CA ILE A 34 10.84 3.34 7.33
C ILE A 34 10.63 2.65 8.68
N ARG A 35 9.79 1.61 8.71
CA ARG A 35 9.45 0.88 9.94
C ARG A 35 10.69 0.32 10.64
N ASN A 36 11.67 -0.17 9.87
CA ASN A 36 12.91 -0.72 10.44
C ASN A 36 13.89 0.35 10.93
N ARG A 37 13.71 1.62 10.52
CA ARG A 37 14.53 2.74 11.00
C ARG A 37 13.89 3.31 12.27
N ARG A 38 14.42 2.92 13.43
CA ARG A 38 14.03 3.42 14.78
C ARG A 38 14.25 4.93 14.99
N SER A 39 14.60 5.70 13.96
CA SER A 39 14.84 7.14 14.09
C SER A 39 13.53 7.88 13.84
N ASP A 40 13.02 8.57 14.86
CA ASP A 40 11.83 9.42 14.78
C ASP A 40 11.98 10.64 13.86
N LYS A 41 13.15 10.81 13.23
CA LYS A 41 13.52 11.98 12.42
C LYS A 41 13.37 11.76 10.91
N VAL A 42 12.44 10.91 10.47
CA VAL A 42 12.15 10.78 9.03
C VAL A 42 11.16 11.88 8.62
N SER A 43 11.59 12.77 7.71
CA SER A 43 10.74 13.84 7.20
C SER A 43 9.55 13.29 6.41
N ALA A 44 8.42 14.00 6.38
CA ALA A 44 7.25 13.60 5.61
C ALA A 44 7.57 13.37 4.12
N SER A 45 8.42 14.23 3.53
CA SER A 45 8.91 14.05 2.15
C SER A 45 9.64 12.71 1.97
N LYS A 46 10.49 12.32 2.92
CA LYS A 46 11.17 11.03 2.87
C LYS A 46 10.20 9.86 3.04
N VAL A 47 9.19 10.00 3.90
CA VAL A 47 8.14 8.98 4.06
C VAL A 47 7.39 8.75 2.74
N LEU A 48 6.98 9.83 2.08
CA LEU A 48 6.30 9.75 0.78
C LEU A 48 7.19 9.15 -0.31
N GLN A 49 8.47 9.52 -0.34
CA GLN A 49 9.43 8.96 -1.29
C GLN A 49 9.55 7.44 -1.14
N GLU A 50 9.78 6.94 0.08
CA GLU A 50 9.90 5.50 0.32
C GLU A 50 8.57 4.78 0.10
N THR A 51 7.44 5.42 0.39
CA THR A 51 6.12 4.89 0.05
C THR A 51 5.98 4.66 -1.46
N CYS A 52 6.33 5.66 -2.27
CA CYS A 52 6.29 5.53 -3.73
C CYS A 52 7.27 4.47 -4.24
N ASN A 53 8.45 4.34 -3.62
CA ASN A 53 9.41 3.29 -3.97
C ASN A 53 8.85 1.90 -3.67
N TYR A 54 8.26 1.73 -2.49
CA TYR A 54 7.66 0.47 -2.05
C TYR A 54 6.47 0.06 -2.92
N ILE A 55 5.61 1.01 -3.33
CA ILE A 55 4.53 0.73 -4.29
C ILE A 55 5.10 0.24 -5.63
N ARG A 56 6.18 0.85 -6.13
CA ARG A 56 6.83 0.40 -7.37
C ARG A 56 7.48 -0.97 -7.23
N SER A 57 8.09 -1.28 -6.09
CA SER A 57 8.67 -2.62 -5.86
C SER A 57 7.57 -3.67 -5.78
N LEU A 58 6.49 -3.41 -5.04
CA LEU A 58 5.33 -4.30 -4.97
C LEU A 58 4.73 -4.58 -6.35
N HIS A 59 4.55 -3.54 -7.18
CA HIS A 59 4.07 -3.73 -8.54
C HIS A 59 4.99 -4.65 -9.37
N ARG A 60 6.31 -4.47 -9.26
CA ARG A 60 7.29 -5.33 -9.95
C ARG A 60 7.23 -6.76 -9.43
N GLU A 61 7.23 -6.95 -8.11
CA GLU A 61 7.16 -8.28 -7.49
C GLU A 61 5.88 -9.02 -7.89
N VAL A 62 4.73 -8.32 -7.95
CA VAL A 62 3.46 -8.89 -8.43
C VAL A 62 3.55 -9.25 -9.92
N SER A 63 4.12 -8.39 -10.76
CA SER A 63 4.32 -8.68 -12.19
C SER A 63 5.25 -9.88 -12.42
N ASP A 64 6.41 -9.91 -11.75
CA ASP A 64 7.39 -10.99 -11.86
C ASP A 64 6.82 -12.32 -11.34
N LEU A 65 6.06 -12.27 -10.24
CA LEU A 65 5.39 -13.46 -9.68
C LEU A 65 4.30 -13.96 -10.64
N SER A 66 3.50 -13.06 -11.21
CA SER A 66 2.46 -13.42 -12.19
C SER A 66 3.04 -14.04 -13.46
N GLU A 67 4.16 -13.51 -13.96
CA GLU A 67 4.87 -14.07 -15.10
C GLU A 67 5.43 -15.47 -14.77
N ARG A 68 6.12 -15.62 -13.63
CA ARG A 68 6.65 -16.92 -13.19
C ARG A 68 5.55 -17.95 -12.99
N LEU A 69 4.42 -17.55 -12.44
CA LEU A 69 3.26 -18.42 -12.27
C LEU A 69 2.67 -18.84 -13.63
N SER A 70 2.59 -17.89 -14.58
CA SER A 70 2.15 -18.16 -15.95
C SER A 70 3.09 -19.13 -16.66
N GLN A 71 4.42 -19.01 -16.46
CA GLN A 71 5.41 -19.95 -16.98
C GLN A 71 5.29 -21.33 -16.32
N LEU A 72 5.06 -21.42 -15.00
CA LEU A 72 4.85 -22.71 -14.34
C LEU A 72 3.61 -23.42 -14.87
N LEU A 73 2.54 -22.68 -15.17
CA LEU A 73 1.32 -23.22 -15.79
C LEU A 73 1.55 -23.83 -17.18
N THR A 74 2.56 -23.40 -17.94
CA THR A 74 2.88 -24.02 -19.24
C THR A 74 3.66 -25.32 -19.10
N THR A 75 4.27 -25.58 -17.94
CA THR A 75 5.00 -26.83 -17.65
C THR A 75 4.14 -27.90 -17.00
N ILE A 76 3.03 -27.48 -16.38
CA ILE A 76 2.07 -28.37 -15.72
C ILE A 76 1.05 -28.86 -16.77
N ASP A 77 0.65 -30.13 -16.67
CA ASP A 77 -0.45 -30.66 -17.48
C ASP A 77 -1.70 -29.78 -17.30
N ALA A 78 -2.23 -29.28 -18.42
CA ALA A 78 -3.31 -28.31 -18.44
C ALA A 78 -4.59 -28.84 -17.76
N ASP A 79 -4.72 -30.15 -17.65
CA ASP A 79 -5.85 -30.87 -17.05
C ASP A 79 -5.61 -31.30 -15.59
N SER A 80 -4.44 -30.97 -15.03
CA SER A 80 -4.14 -31.24 -13.62
C SER A 80 -4.93 -30.36 -12.66
N ALA A 81 -5.19 -30.89 -11.45
CA ALA A 81 -5.87 -30.14 -10.39
C ALA A 81 -5.06 -28.90 -9.98
N GLU A 82 -3.73 -29.01 -10.01
CA GLU A 82 -2.76 -27.94 -9.73
C GLU A 82 -2.92 -26.77 -10.72
N ALA A 83 -3.05 -27.06 -12.02
CA ALA A 83 -3.31 -26.04 -13.03
C ALA A 83 -4.65 -25.32 -12.78
N GLY A 84 -5.69 -26.06 -12.36
CA GLY A 84 -6.98 -25.50 -11.98
C GLY A 84 -6.90 -24.52 -10.81
N ILE A 85 -6.20 -24.90 -9.74
CA ILE A 85 -5.99 -24.03 -8.56
C ILE A 85 -5.25 -22.76 -8.96
N ILE A 86 -4.17 -22.88 -9.73
CA ILE A 86 -3.36 -21.73 -10.14
C ILE A 86 -4.15 -20.77 -11.05
N ARG A 87 -4.96 -21.28 -11.99
CA ARG A 87 -5.89 -20.45 -12.79
C ARG A 87 -6.91 -19.72 -11.92
N SER A 88 -7.40 -20.36 -10.85
CA SER A 88 -8.34 -19.71 -9.93
C SER A 88 -7.72 -18.54 -9.16
N LEU A 89 -6.40 -18.60 -8.90
CA LEU A 89 -5.66 -17.54 -8.21
C LEU A 89 -5.34 -16.35 -9.12
N LEU A 90 -5.15 -16.57 -10.43
CA LEU A 90 -4.86 -15.50 -11.40
C LEU A 90 -6.10 -14.69 -11.81
N ASN A 91 -7.30 -15.25 -11.66
CA ASN A 91 -8.56 -14.66 -12.13
C ASN A 91 -9.36 -13.96 -11.00
N GLN A 92 -8.74 -13.68 -9.85
CA GLN A 92 -9.32 -12.88 -8.75
C GLN A 92 -8.79 -11.45 -8.80
#